data_AF-A0A7W8D5N3-F1
#
_entry.id   AF-A0A7W8D5N3-F1
#
_cell.length_a   1.000
_cell.length_b   1.000
_cell.length_c   1.000
_cell.angle_alpha   90.00
_cell.angle_beta   90.00
_cell.angle_gamma   90.00
#
_symmetry.space_group_name_H-M   'P 1'
#
loop_
_entity.id
_entity.type
_entity.pdbx_description
1 polymer ?
#
loop_
_entity_poly.entity_id
_entity_poly.type
_entity_poly.pdbx_seq_one_letter_code
_entity_poly.pdbx_strand_id
1 'polypeptide(L)'
;MKHFQDFVIYVLVSGALSTVLASIVLWLGRAWISERLKHAIKAEYDEKLESHKAQLKAQSDVELEKLRSELSVRATEHQVTFSRLHEKRAEVIAQTYSNLRAAHDAIKDYTKVFEPAGGLSREGRRKIAADAQNAYYAYYSKHQIFLPKTAAQLLDDLNRSTIQIFNHFLFLVDRKPDGGIDEWIKISERVDGPYQAALGELESAFRKILGSEI
;
A
#
# COMPACT_ATOMS: atom_id res chain seq x y z
N MET A 1 -15.66 -113.25 15.42
CA MET A 1 -14.73 -112.12 15.57
C MET A 1 -15.04 -110.93 14.65
N LYS A 2 -15.40 -111.12 13.37
CA LYS A 2 -15.74 -110.00 12.45
C LYS A 2 -16.83 -109.04 12.97
N HIS A 3 -17.96 -109.55 13.45
CA HIS A 3 -19.09 -108.72 13.90
C HIS A 3 -18.81 -107.78 15.09
N PHE A 4 -17.85 -108.10 15.96
CA PHE A 4 -17.48 -107.23 17.09
C PHE A 4 -16.55 -106.09 16.66
N GLN A 5 -15.67 -106.34 15.67
CA GLN A 5 -14.84 -105.29 15.07
C GLN A 5 -15.69 -104.28 14.30
N ASP A 6 -16.70 -104.74 13.56
CA ASP A 6 -17.61 -103.86 12.82
C ASP A 6 -18.43 -102.95 13.75
N PHE A 7 -18.87 -103.47 14.90
CA PHE A 7 -19.60 -102.68 15.91
C PHE A 7 -18.72 -101.61 16.58
N VAL A 8 -17.48 -101.95 16.95
CA VAL A 8 -16.53 -101.00 17.55
C VAL A 8 -16.13 -99.91 16.54
N ILE A 9 -15.95 -100.26 15.27
CA ILE A 9 -15.70 -99.30 14.19
C ILE A 9 -16.92 -98.39 14.01
N TYR A 10 -18.14 -98.91 14.05
CA TYR A 10 -19.36 -98.10 13.90
C TYR A 10 -19.55 -97.11 15.05
N VAL A 11 -19.30 -97.53 16.29
CA VAL A 11 -19.38 -96.66 17.47
C VAL A 11 -18.27 -95.59 17.44
N LEU A 12 -17.03 -95.97 17.10
CA LEU A 12 -15.92 -95.01 16.94
C LEU A 12 -16.18 -94.01 15.81
N VAL A 13 -16.73 -94.46 14.69
CA VAL A 13 -17.08 -93.61 13.55
C VAL A 13 -18.26 -92.69 13.91
N SER A 14 -19.26 -93.15 14.67
CA SER A 14 -20.40 -92.33 15.12
C SER A 14 -20.02 -91.27 16.16
N GLY A 15 -19.11 -91.60 17.09
CA GLY A 15 -18.55 -90.67 18.06
C GLY A 15 -17.59 -89.65 17.42
N ALA A 16 -16.77 -90.10 16.48
CA ALA A 16 -15.84 -89.24 15.73
C ALA A 16 -16.57 -88.30 14.75
N LEU A 17 -17.65 -88.75 14.10
CA LEU A 17 -18.48 -87.89 13.26
C LEU A 17 -19.12 -86.76 14.07
N SER A 18 -19.55 -87.06 15.31
CA SER A 18 -20.18 -86.08 16.20
C SER A 18 -19.18 -85.02 16.69
N THR A 19 -17.95 -85.41 17.03
CA THR A 19 -16.91 -84.45 17.43
C THR A 19 -16.42 -83.61 16.26
N VAL A 20 -16.29 -84.19 15.06
CA VAL A 20 -15.95 -83.45 13.83
C VAL A 20 -17.03 -82.42 13.50
N LEU A 21 -18.32 -82.80 13.56
CA LEU A 21 -19.44 -81.88 13.31
C LEU A 21 -19.49 -80.75 14.34
N ALA A 22 -19.31 -81.04 15.63
CA ALA A 22 -19.26 -80.02 16.68
C ALA A 22 -18.08 -79.03 16.47
N SER A 23 -16.92 -79.55 16.05
CA SER A 23 -15.73 -78.74 15.74
C SER A 23 -15.98 -77.81 14.56
N ILE A 24 -16.67 -78.29 13.51
CA ILE A 24 -17.04 -77.48 12.35
C ILE A 24 -18.02 -76.38 12.73
N VAL A 25 -19.03 -76.67 13.56
CA VAL A 25 -19.99 -75.66 14.03
C VAL A 25 -19.30 -74.58 14.88
N LEU A 26 -18.40 -74.97 15.78
CA LEU A 26 -17.61 -74.01 16.57
C LEU A 26 -16.68 -73.17 15.68
N TRP A 27 -16.06 -73.78 14.67
CA TRP A 27 -15.22 -73.08 13.71
C TRP A 27 -16.02 -72.08 12.86
N LEU A 28 -17.17 -72.49 12.33
CA LEU A 28 -18.09 -71.62 11.57
C LEU A 28 -18.64 -70.49 12.43
N GLY A 29 -19.02 -70.76 13.68
CA GLY A 29 -19.48 -69.73 14.62
C GLY A 29 -18.38 -68.71 14.91
N ARG A 30 -17.14 -69.17 15.16
CA ARG A 30 -15.99 -68.29 15.37
C ARG A 30 -15.66 -67.47 14.12
N ALA A 31 -15.70 -68.09 12.93
CA ALA A 31 -15.47 -67.42 11.66
C ALA A 31 -16.53 -66.35 11.40
N TRP A 32 -17.81 -66.68 11.55
CA TRP A 32 -18.93 -65.75 11.36
C TRP A 32 -18.87 -64.57 12.33
N ILE A 33 -18.63 -64.79 13.62
CA ILE A 33 -18.50 -63.71 14.62
C ILE A 33 -17.30 -62.81 14.27
N SER A 34 -16.16 -63.39 13.87
CA SER A 34 -14.97 -62.64 13.47
C SER A 34 -15.22 -61.76 12.24
N GLU A 35 -15.85 -62.30 11.20
CA GLU A 35 -16.22 -61.58 9.99
C GLU A 35 -17.17 -60.40 10.31
N ARG A 36 -18.20 -60.67 11.12
CA ARG A 36 -19.23 -59.69 11.46
C ARG A 36 -18.68 -58.57 12.34
N LEU A 37 -17.80 -58.90 13.29
CA LEU A 37 -17.12 -57.92 14.13
C LEU A 37 -16.15 -57.06 13.30
N LYS A 38 -15.35 -57.68 12.42
CA LYS A 38 -14.46 -56.95 11.50
C LYS A 38 -15.22 -55.99 10.60
N HIS A 39 -16.34 -56.43 10.03
CA HIS A 39 -17.18 -55.58 9.18
C HIS A 39 -17.79 -54.41 9.96
N ALA A 40 -18.29 -54.64 11.18
CA ALA A 40 -18.85 -53.59 12.01
C ALA A 40 -17.78 -52.55 12.40
N ILE A 41 -16.60 -53.01 12.83
CA ILE A 41 -15.47 -52.13 13.16
C ILE A 41 -15.06 -51.34 11.92
N LYS A 42 -14.88 -52.00 10.77
CA LYS A 42 -14.48 -51.32 9.53
C LYS A 42 -15.50 -50.26 9.11
N ALA A 43 -16.79 -50.56 9.19
CA ALA A 43 -17.84 -49.58 8.89
C ALA A 43 -17.79 -48.36 9.81
N GLU A 44 -17.59 -48.56 11.12
CA GLU A 44 -17.46 -47.45 12.07
C GLU A 44 -16.19 -46.61 11.82
N TYR A 45 -15.07 -47.26 11.47
CA TYR A 45 -13.83 -46.56 11.11
C TYR A 45 -13.99 -45.79 9.80
N ASP A 46 -14.60 -46.37 8.78
CA ASP A 46 -14.87 -45.71 7.50
C ASP A 46 -15.80 -44.50 7.71
N GLU A 47 -16.84 -44.64 8.55
CA GLU A 47 -17.75 -43.53 8.92
C GLU A 47 -17.00 -42.41 9.65
N LYS A 48 -16.21 -42.74 10.68
CA LYS A 48 -15.41 -41.76 11.40
C LYS A 48 -14.41 -41.06 10.49
N LEU A 49 -13.76 -41.81 9.59
CA LEU A 49 -12.83 -41.28 8.62
C LEU A 49 -13.51 -40.26 7.71
N GLU A 50 -14.67 -40.61 7.14
CA GLU A 50 -15.43 -39.71 6.29
C GLU A 50 -15.96 -38.50 7.06
N SER A 51 -16.40 -38.66 8.31
CA SER A 51 -16.80 -37.53 9.16
C SER A 51 -15.64 -36.58 9.45
N HIS A 52 -14.45 -37.11 9.76
CA HIS A 52 -13.27 -36.31 10.05
C HIS A 52 -12.79 -35.60 8.80
N LYS A 53 -12.78 -36.27 7.64
CA LYS A 53 -12.48 -35.63 6.35
C LYS A 53 -13.47 -34.51 6.04
N ALA A 54 -14.76 -34.75 6.20
CA ALA A 54 -15.81 -33.75 5.96
C ALA A 54 -15.65 -32.56 6.92
N GLN A 55 -15.37 -32.81 8.19
CA GLN A 55 -15.15 -31.77 9.20
C GLN A 55 -13.89 -30.96 8.90
N LEU A 56 -12.76 -31.62 8.59
CA LEU A 56 -11.50 -30.94 8.27
C LEU A 56 -11.65 -30.09 7.02
N LYS A 57 -12.36 -30.60 6.01
CA LYS A 57 -12.66 -29.87 4.78
C LYS A 57 -13.54 -28.65 5.07
N ALA A 58 -14.62 -28.82 5.84
CA ALA A 58 -15.50 -27.72 6.19
C ALA A 58 -14.75 -26.64 7.00
N GLN A 59 -13.91 -27.03 7.95
CA GLN A 59 -13.07 -26.10 8.72
C GLN A 59 -12.08 -25.37 7.82
N SER A 60 -11.39 -26.08 6.93
CA SER A 60 -10.47 -25.50 5.96
C SER A 60 -11.16 -24.53 5.01
N ASP A 61 -12.32 -24.89 4.46
CA ASP A 61 -13.10 -24.04 3.56
C ASP A 61 -13.56 -22.75 4.28
N VAL A 62 -13.97 -22.86 5.56
CA VAL A 62 -14.31 -21.69 6.40
C VAL A 62 -13.10 -20.80 6.68
N GLU A 63 -11.96 -21.39 7.03
CA GLU A 63 -10.72 -20.63 7.29
C GLU A 63 -10.20 -19.95 6.03
N LEU A 64 -10.24 -20.63 4.88
CA LEU A 64 -9.87 -20.05 3.59
C LEU A 64 -10.75 -18.87 3.23
N GLU A 65 -12.06 -18.98 3.43
CA GLU A 65 -12.98 -17.88 3.14
C GLU A 65 -12.76 -16.70 4.09
N LYS A 66 -12.49 -16.95 5.39
CA LYS A 66 -12.10 -15.92 6.34
C LYS A 66 -10.82 -15.20 5.91
N LEU A 67 -9.77 -15.95 5.57
CA LEU A 67 -8.50 -15.37 5.14
C LEU A 67 -8.64 -14.57 3.84
N ARG A 68 -9.43 -15.06 2.88
CA ARG A 68 -9.75 -14.32 1.65
C ARG A 68 -10.48 -13.02 1.94
N SER A 69 -11.50 -13.07 2.80
CA SER A 69 -12.26 -11.90 3.22
C SER A 69 -11.34 -10.87 3.91
N GLU A 70 -10.50 -11.30 4.85
CA GLU A 70 -9.54 -10.42 5.53
C GLU A 70 -8.54 -9.79 4.56
N LEU A 71 -7.97 -10.57 3.63
CA LEU A 71 -7.06 -10.05 2.61
C LEU A 71 -7.77 -9.03 1.70
N SER A 72 -9.01 -9.30 1.32
CA SER A 72 -9.82 -8.39 0.50
C SER A 72 -10.09 -7.07 1.23
N VAL A 73 -10.43 -7.13 2.53
CA VAL A 73 -10.63 -5.94 3.36
C VAL A 73 -9.34 -5.13 3.46
N ARG A 74 -8.22 -5.76 3.85
CA ARG A 74 -6.92 -5.08 3.97
C ARG A 74 -6.44 -4.49 2.64
N ALA A 75 -6.63 -5.20 1.53
CA ALA A 75 -6.29 -4.69 0.21
C ALA A 75 -7.11 -3.45 -0.15
N THR A 76 -8.41 -3.46 0.18
CA THR A 76 -9.32 -2.32 -0.03
C THR A 76 -8.92 -1.13 0.84
N GLU A 77 -8.65 -1.34 2.13
CA GLU A 77 -8.18 -0.30 3.05
C GLU A 77 -6.86 0.32 2.58
N HIS A 78 -5.92 -0.52 2.15
CA HIS A 78 -4.65 -0.07 1.61
C HIS A 78 -4.86 0.75 0.33
N GLN A 79 -5.69 0.27 -0.60
CA GLN A 79 -6.02 0.99 -1.82
C GLN A 79 -6.65 2.36 -1.55
N VAL A 80 -7.64 2.43 -0.64
CA VAL A 80 -8.30 3.69 -0.26
C VAL A 80 -7.31 4.66 0.37
N THR A 81 -6.48 4.18 1.29
CA THR A 81 -5.47 5.01 1.96
C THR A 81 -4.42 5.51 0.98
N PHE A 82 -3.94 4.62 0.10
CA PHE A 82 -2.97 4.94 -0.94
C PHE A 82 -3.51 5.98 -1.92
N SER A 83 -4.75 5.79 -2.42
CA SER A 83 -5.41 6.72 -3.32
C SER A 83 -5.60 8.09 -2.67
N ARG A 84 -6.13 8.15 -1.45
CA ARG A 84 -6.31 9.42 -0.72
C ARG A 84 -4.99 10.15 -0.46
N LEU A 85 -3.94 9.40 -0.11
CA LEU A 85 -2.62 9.98 0.10
C LEU A 85 -2.03 10.53 -1.20
N HIS A 86 -2.16 9.80 -2.32
CA HIS A 86 -1.69 10.26 -3.62
C HIS A 86 -2.46 11.48 -4.11
N GLU A 87 -3.78 11.48 -3.95
CA GLU A 87 -4.63 12.63 -4.25
C GLU A 87 -4.21 13.85 -3.43
N LYS A 88 -4.02 13.68 -2.11
CA LYS A 88 -3.59 14.80 -1.25
C LYS A 88 -2.20 15.33 -1.63
N ARG A 89 -1.27 14.46 -2.00
CA ARG A 89 0.06 14.85 -2.48
C ARG A 89 -0.02 15.62 -3.80
N ALA A 90 -0.82 15.14 -4.76
CA ALA A 90 -1.03 15.80 -6.04
C ALA A 90 -1.61 17.22 -5.83
N GLU A 91 -2.63 17.34 -4.97
CA GLU A 91 -3.23 18.63 -4.59
C GLU A 91 -2.20 19.59 -4.01
N VAL A 92 -1.42 19.14 -3.01
CA VAL A 92 -0.41 19.97 -2.35
C VAL A 92 0.68 20.40 -3.33
N ILE A 93 1.16 19.50 -4.18
CA ILE A 93 2.19 19.83 -5.18
C ILE A 93 1.65 20.87 -6.17
N ALA A 94 0.45 20.66 -6.71
CA ALA A 94 -0.17 21.58 -7.66
C ALA A 94 -0.41 22.97 -7.04
N GLN A 95 -0.92 23.04 -5.82
CA GLN A 95 -1.15 24.31 -5.14
C GLN A 95 0.16 25.02 -4.77
N THR A 96 1.17 24.27 -4.32
CA THR A 96 2.50 24.82 -4.03
C THR A 96 3.12 25.39 -5.30
N TYR A 97 3.04 24.66 -6.41
CA TYR A 97 3.51 25.12 -7.73
C TYR A 97 2.80 26.40 -8.15
N SER A 98 1.47 26.44 -8.07
CA SER A 98 0.67 27.61 -8.44
C SER A 98 1.05 28.85 -7.62
N ASN A 99 1.14 28.71 -6.31
CA ASN A 99 1.51 29.81 -5.42
C ASN A 99 2.96 30.27 -5.68
N LEU A 100 3.87 29.32 -5.89
CA LEU A 100 5.26 29.62 -6.19
C LEU A 100 5.42 30.36 -7.52
N ARG A 101 4.67 29.96 -8.54
CA ARG A 101 4.63 30.63 -9.85
C ARG A 101 4.12 32.06 -9.70
N ALA A 102 3.03 32.27 -8.96
CA ALA A 102 2.50 33.60 -8.70
C ALA A 102 3.52 34.49 -7.96
N ALA A 103 4.23 33.94 -6.97
CA ALA A 103 5.30 34.64 -6.28
C ALA A 103 6.47 34.99 -7.23
N HIS A 104 6.88 34.04 -8.07
CA HIS A 104 7.93 34.26 -9.08
C HIS A 104 7.56 35.41 -10.02
N ASP A 105 6.35 35.39 -10.58
CA ASP A 105 5.88 36.41 -11.52
C ASP A 105 5.79 37.79 -10.88
N ALA A 106 5.30 37.86 -9.63
CA ALA A 106 5.20 39.12 -8.89
C ALA A 106 6.59 39.70 -8.53
N ILE A 107 7.54 38.85 -8.10
CA ILE A 107 8.91 39.27 -7.80
C ILE A 107 9.62 39.71 -9.07
N LYS A 108 9.46 38.97 -10.17
CA LYS A 108 10.00 39.34 -11.47
C LYS A 108 9.44 40.68 -11.94
N ASP A 109 8.15 40.95 -11.74
CA ASP A 109 7.55 42.23 -12.08
C ASP A 109 8.10 43.39 -11.23
N TYR A 110 8.30 43.15 -9.93
CA TYR A 110 8.92 44.12 -9.02
C TYR A 110 10.37 44.44 -9.41
N THR A 111 11.15 43.44 -9.84
CA THR A 111 12.56 43.62 -10.22
C THR A 111 12.76 44.06 -11.68
N LYS A 112 11.70 44.36 -12.45
CA LYS A 112 11.84 44.89 -13.83
C LYS A 112 12.38 46.31 -13.84
N VAL A 113 13.40 46.53 -14.69
CA VAL A 113 14.11 47.81 -14.92
C VAL A 113 13.18 48.96 -15.35
N PHE A 114 12.13 48.66 -16.11
CA PHE A 114 11.24 49.67 -16.66
C PHE A 114 9.91 49.75 -15.91
N GLU A 115 9.47 50.96 -15.60
CA GLU A 115 8.10 51.22 -15.14
C GLU A 115 7.27 51.67 -16.35
N PRO A 116 6.30 50.87 -16.83
CA PRO A 116 5.46 51.31 -17.93
C PRO A 116 4.64 52.54 -17.51
N ALA A 117 4.55 53.52 -18.41
CA ALA A 117 3.76 54.73 -18.18
C ALA A 117 2.29 54.35 -17.93
N GLY A 118 1.75 54.78 -16.78
CA GLY A 118 0.40 54.40 -16.32
C GLY A 118 0.30 53.04 -15.61
N GLY A 119 1.42 52.34 -15.41
CA GLY A 119 1.50 51.10 -14.64
C GLY A 119 1.56 51.31 -13.13
N LEU A 120 1.64 50.21 -12.38
CA LEU A 120 1.81 50.25 -10.93
C LEU A 120 3.14 50.88 -10.54
N SER A 121 3.11 51.74 -9.51
CA SER A 121 4.35 52.27 -8.92
C SER A 121 5.22 51.14 -8.38
N ARG A 122 6.53 51.40 -8.24
CA ARG A 122 7.45 50.45 -7.63
C ARG A 122 6.99 49.94 -6.27
N GLU A 123 6.48 50.83 -5.44
CA GLU A 123 5.92 50.49 -4.13
C GLU A 123 4.70 49.56 -4.25
N GLY A 124 3.83 49.80 -5.22
CA GLY A 124 2.70 48.92 -5.53
C GLY A 124 3.18 47.51 -5.92
N ARG A 125 4.13 47.42 -6.84
CA ARG A 125 4.73 46.14 -7.26
C ARG A 125 5.42 45.42 -6.11
N ARG A 126 6.14 46.15 -5.24
CA ARG A 126 6.76 45.61 -4.03
C ARG A 126 5.73 44.98 -3.10
N LYS A 127 4.60 45.65 -2.87
CA LYS A 127 3.52 45.13 -2.03
C LYS A 127 2.95 43.83 -2.60
N ILE A 128 2.67 43.80 -3.90
CA ILE A 128 2.16 42.59 -4.57
C ILE A 128 3.17 41.43 -4.47
N ALA A 129 4.45 41.69 -4.68
CA ALA A 129 5.50 40.69 -4.54
C ALA A 129 5.62 40.15 -3.11
N ALA A 130 5.55 41.03 -2.10
CA ALA A 130 5.55 40.63 -0.70
C ALA A 130 4.32 39.80 -0.33
N ASP A 131 3.12 40.22 -0.76
CA ASP A 131 1.87 39.52 -0.49
C ASP A 131 1.86 38.13 -1.15
N ALA A 132 2.32 38.02 -2.41
CA ALA A 132 2.42 36.74 -3.11
C ALA A 132 3.44 35.79 -2.46
N GLN A 133 4.62 36.29 -2.06
CA GLN A 133 5.63 35.49 -1.37
C GLN A 133 5.13 35.02 0.00
N ASN A 134 4.44 35.89 0.75
CA ASN A 134 3.83 35.54 2.04
C ASN A 134 2.74 34.46 1.88
N ALA A 135 1.88 34.59 0.87
CA ALA A 135 0.84 33.61 0.59
C ALA A 135 1.43 32.23 0.24
N TYR A 136 2.46 32.20 -0.62
CA TYR A 136 3.22 30.99 -0.92
C TYR A 136 3.82 30.36 0.35
N TYR A 137 4.57 31.12 1.14
CA TYR A 137 5.25 30.61 2.33
C TYR A 137 4.26 30.11 3.41
N ALA A 138 3.16 30.83 3.62
CA ALA A 138 2.13 30.46 4.58
C ALA A 138 1.45 29.13 4.21
N TYR A 139 1.29 28.84 2.92
CA TYR A 139 0.79 27.56 2.44
C TYR A 139 1.87 26.48 2.56
N TYR A 140 3.06 26.71 2.02
CA TYR A 140 4.16 25.74 1.97
C TYR A 140 4.55 25.23 3.37
N SER A 141 4.76 26.15 4.33
CA SER A 141 5.20 25.80 5.69
C SER A 141 4.28 24.79 6.40
N LYS A 142 2.97 24.86 6.12
CA LYS A 142 1.96 23.96 6.69
C LYS A 142 1.84 22.61 5.98
N HIS A 143 2.31 22.52 4.73
CA HIS A 143 2.09 21.35 3.86
C HIS A 143 3.36 20.65 3.40
N GLN A 144 4.55 21.13 3.80
CA GLN A 144 5.85 20.58 3.41
C GLN A 144 5.99 19.06 3.59
N ILE A 145 5.30 18.46 4.56
CA ILE A 145 5.33 17.00 4.82
C ILE A 145 4.79 16.16 3.66
N PHE A 146 3.96 16.75 2.80
CA PHE A 146 3.40 16.07 1.63
C PHE A 146 4.27 16.21 0.38
N LEU A 147 5.31 17.04 0.42
CA LEU A 147 6.22 17.25 -0.71
C LEU A 147 7.39 16.26 -0.67
N PRO A 148 7.97 15.90 -1.83
CA PRO A 148 9.24 15.19 -1.86
C PRO A 148 10.33 15.95 -1.11
N LYS A 149 11.24 15.22 -0.44
CA LYS A 149 12.33 15.82 0.34
C LYS A 149 13.20 16.76 -0.50
N THR A 150 13.50 16.38 -1.75
CA THR A 150 14.26 17.19 -2.72
C THR A 150 13.56 18.51 -3.03
N ALA A 151 12.25 18.47 -3.31
CA ALA A 151 11.44 19.66 -3.54
C ALA A 151 11.41 20.57 -2.30
N ALA A 152 11.18 20.01 -1.11
CA ALA A 152 11.17 20.79 0.13
C ALA A 152 12.52 21.48 0.40
N GLN A 153 13.64 20.79 0.18
CA GLN A 153 14.97 21.38 0.32
C GLN A 153 15.19 22.55 -0.65
N LEU A 154 14.84 22.38 -1.94
CA LEU A 154 14.94 23.47 -2.92
C LEU A 154 14.06 24.67 -2.56
N LEU A 155 12.86 24.43 -2.03
CA LEU A 155 11.94 25.48 -1.60
C LEU A 155 12.46 26.21 -0.34
N ASP A 156 13.08 25.50 0.59
CA ASP A 156 13.72 26.10 1.77
C ASP A 156 14.90 26.98 1.37
N ASP A 157 15.74 26.50 0.44
CA ASP A 157 16.88 27.24 -0.09
C ASP A 157 16.41 28.48 -0.86
N LEU A 158 15.36 28.32 -1.68
CA LEU A 158 14.71 29.40 -2.40
C LEU A 158 14.21 30.47 -1.44
N ASN A 159 13.44 30.10 -0.41
CA ASN A 159 12.93 31.04 0.59
C ASN A 159 14.03 31.89 1.22
N ARG A 160 15.17 31.27 1.59
CA ARG A 160 16.31 32.01 2.14
C ARG A 160 16.91 32.97 1.10
N SER A 161 17.07 32.52 -0.14
CA SER A 161 17.61 33.36 -1.22
C SER A 161 16.69 34.52 -1.60
N THR A 162 15.37 34.30 -1.62
CA THR A 162 14.38 35.32 -1.97
C THR A 162 14.40 36.46 -0.96
N ILE A 163 14.50 36.16 0.35
CA ILE A 163 14.63 37.18 1.39
C ILE A 163 15.90 38.03 1.16
N GLN A 164 17.02 37.38 0.82
CA GLN A 164 18.27 38.09 0.52
C GLN A 164 18.12 39.01 -0.69
N ILE A 165 17.54 38.50 -1.78
CA ILE A 165 17.30 39.27 -3.01
C ILE A 165 16.38 40.47 -2.72
N PHE A 166 15.29 40.26 -1.99
CA PHE A 166 14.31 41.29 -1.71
C PHE A 166 14.91 42.42 -0.86
N ASN A 167 15.65 42.07 0.19
CA ASN A 167 16.35 43.04 1.03
C ASN A 167 17.41 43.80 0.21
N HIS A 168 18.23 43.08 -0.56
CA HIS A 168 19.27 43.70 -1.38
C HIS A 168 18.70 44.72 -2.38
N PHE A 169 17.61 44.35 -3.07
CA PHE A 169 16.91 45.23 -4.01
C PHE A 169 16.32 46.46 -3.29
N LEU A 170 15.68 46.26 -2.14
CA LEU A 170 15.10 47.36 -1.36
C LEU A 170 16.15 48.39 -0.91
N PHE A 171 17.33 47.93 -0.48
CA PHE A 171 18.36 48.83 0.07
C PHE A 171 19.24 49.48 -1.02
N LEU A 172 19.53 48.79 -2.12
CA LEU A 172 20.45 49.29 -3.14
C LEU A 172 19.79 49.91 -4.37
N VAL A 173 18.54 49.55 -4.68
CA VAL A 173 17.85 50.01 -5.89
C VAL A 173 16.67 50.91 -5.54
N ASP A 174 15.83 50.52 -4.59
CA ASP A 174 14.65 51.32 -4.20
C ASP A 174 15.02 52.58 -3.40
N ARG A 175 16.04 52.49 -2.53
CA ARG A 175 16.41 53.56 -1.60
C ARG A 175 17.56 54.44 -2.08
N LYS A 176 18.24 54.08 -3.17
CA LYS A 176 19.36 54.85 -3.75
C LYS A 176 19.03 55.24 -5.19
N PRO A 177 18.79 56.54 -5.49
CA PRO A 177 18.45 57.01 -6.84
C PRO A 177 19.58 56.79 -7.87
N ASP A 178 20.81 56.64 -7.37
CA ASP A 178 22.07 56.40 -8.08
C ASP A 178 22.48 54.92 -8.09
N GLY A 179 21.61 54.01 -7.59
CA GLY A 179 21.78 52.57 -7.67
C GLY A 179 21.89 52.14 -9.13
N GLY A 180 23.13 52.01 -9.60
CA GLY A 180 23.44 51.83 -11.01
C GLY A 180 22.67 50.68 -11.65
N ILE A 181 22.27 50.89 -12.91
CA ILE A 181 21.56 49.91 -13.76
C ILE A 181 22.22 48.52 -13.71
N ASP A 182 23.54 48.45 -13.53
CA ASP A 182 24.30 47.21 -13.42
C ASP A 182 23.89 46.33 -12.21
N GLU A 183 23.66 46.94 -11.03
CA GLU A 183 23.21 46.18 -9.85
C GLU A 183 21.76 45.72 -10.02
N TRP A 184 20.95 46.50 -10.74
CA TRP A 184 19.60 46.10 -11.09
C TRP A 184 19.59 44.88 -12.00
N ILE A 185 20.38 44.91 -13.09
CA ILE A 185 20.49 43.80 -14.04
C ILE A 185 20.91 42.52 -13.30
N LYS A 186 21.96 42.58 -12.49
CA LYS A 186 22.44 41.45 -11.69
C LYS A 186 21.36 40.86 -10.77
N ILE A 187 20.60 41.70 -10.08
CA ILE A 187 19.54 41.22 -9.18
C ILE A 187 18.40 40.60 -9.99
N SER A 188 18.00 41.22 -11.10
CA SER A 188 16.92 40.72 -11.95
C SER A 188 17.25 39.35 -12.57
N GLU A 189 18.50 39.13 -12.98
CA GLU A 189 18.98 37.85 -13.53
C GLU A 189 19.04 36.75 -12.47
N ARG A 190 19.36 37.12 -11.22
CA ARG A 190 19.52 36.18 -10.11
C ARG A 190 18.20 35.62 -9.58
N VAL A 191 17.07 36.27 -9.88
CA VAL A 191 15.73 35.80 -9.48
C VAL A 191 15.34 34.51 -10.21
N ASP A 192 15.62 34.38 -11.51
CA ASP A 192 14.98 33.32 -12.30
C ASP A 192 15.50 31.91 -11.96
N GLY A 193 16.82 31.73 -11.81
CA GLY A 193 17.43 30.40 -11.65
C GLY A 193 16.85 29.55 -10.50
N PRO A 194 16.87 30.03 -9.24
CA PRO A 194 16.34 29.29 -8.11
C PRO A 194 14.84 28.94 -8.22
N TYR A 195 14.03 29.86 -8.75
CA TYR A 195 12.61 29.61 -8.98
C TYR A 195 12.39 28.53 -10.05
N GLN A 196 13.14 28.57 -11.16
CA GLN A 196 13.04 27.55 -12.21
C GLN A 196 13.42 26.16 -11.69
N ALA A 197 14.47 26.05 -10.88
CA ALA A 197 14.88 24.78 -10.28
C ALA A 197 13.78 24.22 -9.36
N ALA A 198 13.20 25.05 -8.48
CA ALA A 198 12.14 24.63 -7.58
C ALA A 198 10.83 24.26 -8.31
N LEU A 199 10.43 25.05 -9.32
CA LEU A 199 9.26 24.77 -10.16
C LEU A 199 9.45 23.46 -10.95
N GLY A 200 10.63 23.24 -11.54
CA GLY A 200 10.94 22.02 -12.29
C GLY A 200 10.88 20.76 -11.43
N GLU A 201 11.38 20.82 -10.19
CA GLU A 201 11.27 19.69 -9.26
C GLU A 201 9.81 19.40 -8.87
N LEU A 202 8.99 20.43 -8.64
CA LEU A 202 7.56 20.26 -8.39
C LEU A 202 6.83 19.67 -9.60
N GLU A 203 7.20 20.06 -10.83
CA GLU A 203 6.65 19.47 -12.06
C GLU A 203 7.03 17.99 -12.21
N SER A 204 8.29 17.62 -12.00
CA SER A 204 8.71 16.21 -12.04
C SER A 204 8.00 15.41 -10.95
N ALA A 205 7.89 15.94 -9.73
CA ALA A 205 7.15 15.31 -8.65
C ALA A 205 5.68 15.05 -9.02
N PHE A 206 5.02 16.03 -9.65
CA PHE A 206 3.65 15.89 -10.10
C PHE A 206 3.51 14.83 -11.20
N ARG A 207 4.40 14.86 -12.21
CA ARG A 207 4.45 13.88 -13.31
C ARG A 207 4.66 12.45 -12.81
N LYS A 208 5.52 12.26 -11.80
CA LYS A 208 5.72 10.96 -11.15
C LYS A 208 4.44 10.43 -10.49
N ILE A 209 3.63 11.30 -9.87
CA ILE A 209 2.34 10.91 -9.30
C ILE A 209 1.34 10.50 -10.40
N LEU A 210 1.36 11.17 -11.55
CA LEU A 210 0.53 10.83 -12.69
C LEU A 210 0.95 9.55 -13.42
N GLY A 211 2.12 8.97 -13.08
CA GLY A 211 2.66 7.78 -13.73
C GLY A 211 3.26 8.04 -15.11
N SER A 212 3.60 9.29 -15.46
CA SER A 212 4.17 9.65 -16.76
C SER A 212 5.71 9.54 -16.84
N GLU A 213 6.39 9.25 -15.73
CA GLU A 213 7.82 8.95 -15.66
C GLU A 213 7.98 7.56 -15.01
N ILE A 214 8.15 6.52 -15.84
CA ILE A 214 8.69 5.20 -15.47
C ILE A 214 10.04 5.05 -16.17
#